data_AF-A0A9Q3D1F6-F1
#
_entry.id   AF-A0A9Q3D1F6-F1
#
_cell.length_a   1.000
_cell.length_b   1.000
_cell.length_c   1.000
_cell.angle_alpha   90.00
_cell.angle_beta   90.00
_cell.angle_gamma   90.00
#
_symmetry.space_group_name_H-M   'P 1'
#
loop_
_entity.id
_entity.type
_entity.pdbx_description
1 polymer ?
#
loop_
_entity_poly.entity_id
_entity_poly.type
_entity_poly.pdbx_seq_one_letter_code
_entity_poly.pdbx_strand_id
1 'polypeptide(L)'
;MFNIERPYQPLLRRPAYPSSPKSRKALEINIKELLDIGVIRKVGHNEEVEITTQVIVAWHNGKSRMVGDFRALNTYTGPDRYPIPKIQIALTQIS
;
A
#
# COMPACT_ATOMS: atom_id res chain seq x y z
N MET A 1 9.85 -9.61 -6.83
CA MET A 1 9.89 -9.58 -8.31
C MET A 1 8.48 -9.86 -8.84
N PHE A 2 8.05 -9.21 -9.92
CA PHE A 2 6.77 -9.56 -10.57
C PHE A 2 6.92 -10.88 -11.31
N ASN A 3 5.89 -11.71 -11.26
CA ASN A 3 5.83 -13.00 -11.94
C ASN A 3 5.09 -12.91 -13.28
N ILE A 4 4.88 -11.69 -13.80
CA ILE A 4 4.17 -11.40 -15.05
C ILE A 4 4.96 -10.38 -15.87
N GLU A 5 4.82 -10.47 -17.19
CA GLU A 5 5.39 -9.52 -18.14
C GLU A 5 4.40 -8.41 -18.52
N ARG A 6 4.93 -7.35 -19.13
CA ARG A 6 4.09 -6.27 -19.68
C ARG A 6 3.40 -6.74 -20.97
N PRO A 7 2.20 -6.21 -21.30
CA PRO A 7 1.43 -5.26 -20.51
C PRO A 7 0.78 -5.91 -19.29
N TYR A 8 0.75 -5.18 -18.17
CA TYR A 8 0.14 -5.67 -16.94
C TYR A 8 -1.38 -5.82 -17.06
N GLN A 9 -1.95 -6.78 -16.33
CA GLN A 9 -3.37 -7.07 -16.39
C GLN A 9 -4.22 -5.86 -15.93
N PRO A 10 -5.41 -5.63 -16.51
CA PRO A 10 -6.29 -4.51 -16.13
C PRO A 10 -6.63 -4.47 -14.63
N LEU A 11 -6.58 -5.62 -13.95
CA LEU A 11 -6.80 -5.73 -12.51
C LEU A 11 -5.80 -4.92 -11.67
N LEU A 12 -4.61 -4.66 -12.21
CA LEU A 12 -3.56 -3.86 -11.60
C LEU A 12 -3.73 -2.35 -11.87
N ARG A 13 -4.68 -1.95 -12.73
CA ARG A 13 -4.96 -0.56 -13.07
C ARG A 13 -6.41 -0.23 -12.74
N ARG A 14 -6.68 -0.03 -11.45
CA ARG A 14 -8.03 0.24 -10.95
C ARG A 14 -8.21 1.72 -10.57
N PRO A 15 -9.43 2.26 -10.75
CA PRO A 15 -9.77 3.60 -10.27
C PRO A 15 -9.77 3.66 -8.75
N ALA A 16 -9.71 4.88 -8.20
CA ALA A 16 -9.87 5.10 -6.77
C ALA A 16 -11.29 4.71 -6.32
N TYR A 17 -11.41 4.18 -5.10
CA TYR A 17 -12.72 3.92 -4.52
C TYR A 17 -13.47 5.23 -4.21
N PRO A 18 -14.81 5.25 -4.36
CA PRO A 18 -15.62 6.32 -3.81
C PRO A 18 -15.38 6.47 -2.31
N SER A 19 -15.24 7.72 -1.85
CA SER A 19 -14.90 8.02 -0.46
C SER A 19 -15.87 9.04 0.12
N SER A 20 -16.31 8.81 1.36
CA SER A 20 -17.14 9.77 2.09
C SER A 20 -16.35 11.05 2.39
N PRO A 21 -17.01 12.19 2.66
CA PRO A 21 -16.31 13.43 3.01
C PRO A 21 -15.34 13.29 4.19
N LYS A 22 -15.75 12.51 5.22
CA LYS A 22 -14.92 12.20 6.39
C LYS A 22 -13.67 11.43 6.01
N SER A 23 -13.81 10.38 5.18
CA SER A 23 -12.69 9.57 4.71
C SER A 23 -11.78 10.36 3.77
N ARG A 24 -12.33 11.22 2.91
CA ARG A 24 -11.55 12.08 2.02
C ARG A 24 -10.65 13.04 2.81
N LYS A 25 -11.19 13.70 3.83
CA LYS A 25 -10.40 14.58 4.70
C LYS A 25 -9.28 13.83 5.42
N ALA A 26 -9.56 12.61 5.90
CA ALA A 26 -8.54 11.76 6.50
C ALA A 26 -7.44 11.38 5.49
N LEU A 27 -7.80 11.02 4.25
CA LEU A 27 -6.82 10.74 3.19
C LEU A 27 -5.95 11.94 2.88
N GLU A 28 -6.54 13.14 2.74
CA GLU A 28 -5.81 14.36 2.43
C GLU A 28 -4.76 14.69 3.51
N ILE A 29 -5.10 14.51 4.80
CA ILE A 29 -4.16 14.69 5.91
C ILE A 29 -3.00 13.69 5.80
N ASN A 30 -3.30 12.39 5.68
CA ASN A 30 -2.26 11.35 5.59
C ASN A 30 -1.36 11.53 4.35
N ILE A 31 -1.94 11.85 3.19
CA ILE A 31 -1.20 12.09 1.94
C ILE A 31 -0.26 13.29 2.11
N LYS A 32 -0.74 14.38 2.73
CA LYS A 32 0.09 15.55 2.99
C LYS A 32 1.29 15.20 3.88
N GLU A 33 1.05 14.50 4.99
CA GLU A 33 2.12 14.08 5.89
C GLU A 33 3.17 13.25 5.16
N LEU A 34 2.74 12.26 4.36
CA LEU A 34 3.65 11.39 3.59
C LEU A 34 4.42 12.15 2.49
N LEU A 35 3.82 13.19 1.90
CA LEU A 35 4.51 14.08 0.96
C LEU A 35 5.55 14.94 1.69
N ASP A 36 5.20 15.50 2.85
CA ASP A 36 6.09 16.38 3.63
C ASP A 36 7.36 15.65 4.09
N ILE A 37 7.23 14.37 4.49
CA ILE A 37 8.39 13.53 4.90
C ILE A 37 9.08 12.83 3.74
N GLY A 38 8.60 13.00 2.50
CA GLY A 38 9.22 12.44 1.29
C GLY A 38 9.03 10.93 1.09
N VAL A 39 8.05 10.31 1.75
CA VAL A 39 7.75 8.87 1.58
C VAL A 39 7.00 8.61 0.27
N ILE A 40 6.14 9.54 -0.16
CA ILE A 40 5.45 9.47 -1.46
C ILE A 40 5.71 10.74 -2.27
N ARG A 41 5.46 10.68 -3.58
CA ARG A 41 5.53 11.83 -4.49
C ARG A 41 4.37 11.84 -5.46
N LYS A 42 4.09 13.01 -6.04
CA LYS A 42 3.24 13.09 -7.23
C LYS A 42 4.00 12.51 -8.43
N VAL A 43 3.26 11.76 -9.26
CA VAL A 43 3.74 11.29 -10.55
C VAL A 43 3.60 12.44 -11.56
N GLY A 44 4.64 12.69 -12.36
CA GLY A 44 4.64 13.74 -13.38
C GLY A 44 3.69 13.44 -14.54
N HIS A 45 3.26 14.48 -15.26
CA HIS A 45 2.32 14.34 -16.39
C HIS A 45 2.82 13.43 -17.52
N ASN A 46 4.14 13.30 -17.69
CA ASN A 46 4.76 12.49 -18.73
C ASN A 46 5.19 11.10 -18.23
N GLU A 47 4.92 10.75 -16.98
CA GLU A 47 5.25 9.44 -16.42
C GLU A 47 4.06 8.49 -16.59
N GLU A 48 4.30 7.35 -17.22
CA GLU A 48 3.28 6.32 -17.38
C GLU A 48 3.05 5.56 -16.06
N VAL A 49 1.78 5.45 -15.65
CA VAL A 49 1.37 4.67 -14.49
C VAL A 49 0.62 3.43 -14.95
N GLU A 50 1.34 2.30 -15.00
CA GLU A 50 0.77 1.02 -15.43
C GLU A 50 0.10 0.24 -14.28
N ILE A 51 0.49 0.53 -13.03
CA ILE A 51 -0.03 -0.12 -11.82
C ILE A 51 -0.54 0.93 -10.85
N THR A 52 -1.77 0.75 -10.37
CA THR A 52 -2.39 1.57 -9.33
C THR A 52 -2.87 0.69 -8.17
N THR A 53 -2.53 1.09 -6.96
CA THR A 53 -3.08 0.48 -5.74
C THR A 53 -4.18 1.39 -5.21
N GLN A 54 -5.38 0.83 -4.99
CA GLN A 54 -6.46 1.60 -4.37
C GLN A 54 -6.14 1.81 -2.89
N VAL A 55 -6.65 2.90 -2.33
CA VAL A 55 -6.45 3.24 -0.93
C VAL A 55 -7.81 3.37 -0.24
N ILE A 56 -7.91 2.83 0.98
CA ILE A 56 -9.08 2.97 1.86
C ILE A 56 -8.68 3.63 3.18
N VAL A 57 -9.68 4.12 3.91
CA VAL A 57 -9.49 4.59 5.29
C VAL A 57 -10.08 3.58 6.26
N ALA A 58 -9.23 3.04 7.14
CA ALA A 58 -9.66 2.22 8.26
C ALA A 58 -9.77 3.09 9.53
N TRP A 59 -10.84 2.90 10.29
CA TRP A 59 -11.08 3.63 11.54
C TRP A 59 -10.97 2.70 12.73
N HIS A 60 -10.27 3.14 13.77
CA HIS A 60 -10.15 2.41 15.03
C HIS A 60 -9.93 3.38 16.19
N ASN A 61 -10.74 3.28 17.25
CA ASN A 61 -10.70 4.15 18.44
C ASN A 61 -10.65 5.64 18.09
N GLY A 62 -11.50 6.08 17.16
CA GLY A 62 -11.57 7.47 16.71
C GLY A 62 -10.42 7.93 15.79
N LYS A 63 -9.37 7.12 15.62
CA LYS A 63 -8.23 7.41 14.73
C LYS A 63 -8.45 6.77 13.37
N SER A 64 -7.97 7.45 12.32
CA SER A 64 -8.00 6.95 10.94
C SER A 64 -6.62 6.51 10.49
N ARG A 65 -6.57 5.55 9.55
CA ARG A 65 -5.34 5.10 8.89
C ARG A 65 -5.60 4.95 7.41
N MET A 66 -4.65 5.42 6.60
CA MET A 66 -4.60 5.16 5.18
C MET A 66 -4.07 3.73 4.94
N VAL A 67 -4.81 2.92 4.19
CA VAL A 67 -4.45 1.51 3.91
C VAL A 67 -4.49 1.24 2.41
N GLY A 68 -3.36 0.80 1.84
CA GLY A 68 -3.30 0.35 0.45
C GLY A 68 -3.86 -1.05 0.27
N ASP A 69 -4.74 -1.23 -0.71
CA ASP A 69 -5.28 -2.53 -1.10
C ASP A 69 -4.37 -3.23 -2.11
N PHE A 70 -3.33 -3.89 -1.59
CA PHE A 70 -2.35 -4.62 -2.39
C PHE A 70 -2.80 -6.04 -2.77
N ARG A 71 -4.05 -6.46 -2.52
CA ARG A 71 -4.47 -7.85 -2.74
C ARG A 71 -4.28 -8.29 -4.19
N ALA A 72 -4.68 -7.44 -5.14
CA ALA A 72 -4.47 -7.71 -6.56
C ALA A 72 -2.97 -7.67 -6.93
N LEU A 73 -2.18 -6.77 -6.32
CA LEU A 73 -0.73 -6.72 -6.59
C LEU A 73 -0.04 -8.01 -6.14
N ASN A 74 -0.38 -8.47 -4.94
CA ASN A 74 0.25 -9.60 -4.28
C ASN A 74 0.07 -10.92 -5.05
N THR A 75 -0.99 -11.07 -5.86
CA THR A 75 -1.18 -12.26 -6.71
C THR A 75 -0.17 -12.36 -7.85
N TYR A 76 0.50 -11.25 -8.21
CA TYR A 76 1.46 -11.19 -9.30
C TYR A 76 2.89 -10.93 -8.81
N THR A 77 3.14 -10.93 -7.50
CA THR A 77 4.48 -10.78 -6.93
C THR A 77 4.94 -12.09 -6.31
N GLY A 78 6.17 -12.50 -6.62
CA GLY A 78 6.83 -13.59 -5.92
C GLY A 78 7.18 -13.18 -4.48
N PRO A 79 6.86 -14.01 -3.46
CA PRO A 79 7.23 -13.72 -2.08
C PRO A 79 8.74 -13.86 -1.87
N ASP A 80 9.37 -12.78 -1.43
CA ASP A 80 10.77 -12.80 -0.98
C ASP A 80 10.80 -13.15 0.52
N ARG A 81 11.02 -14.44 0.83
CA ARG A 81 10.89 -14.97 2.18
C ARG A 81 12.19 -14.77 2.97
N TYR A 82 12.24 -13.71 3.78
CA TYR A 82 13.26 -13.59 4.82
C TYR A 82 12.93 -14.53 5.99
N PRO A 83 13.88 -15.36 6.47
CA PRO A 83 13.62 -16.30 7.56
C PRO A 83 13.51 -15.57 8.91
N ILE A 84 12.31 -15.09 9.24
CA ILE A 84 12.01 -14.51 10.54
C ILE A 84 11.74 -15.65 11.55
N PRO A 85 12.50 -15.77 12.64
CA PRO A 85 12.27 -16.82 13.63
C PRO A 85 10.91 -16.63 14.31
N LYS A 86 10.28 -17.74 14.71
CA LYS A 86 9.11 -17.68 15.59
C LYS A 86 9.51 -17.02 16.91
N ILE A 87 8.57 -16.29 17.52
CA ILE A 87 8.82 -15.55 18.78
C ILE A 87 9.39 -16.44 19.88
N GLN A 88 8.93 -17.70 19.97
CA GLN A 88 9.43 -18.68 20.93
C GLN A 88 10.93 -18.96 20.77
N ILE A 89 11.43 -19.03 19.53
CA ILE A 89 12.84 -19.31 19.23
C ILE A 89 13.71 -18.08 19.55
N ALA A 90 13.20 -16.88 19.23
CA ALA A 90 13.91 -15.63 19.51
C ALA A 90 14.09 -15.38 21.01
N LEU A 91 13.10 -15.73 21.84
CA LEU A 91 13.14 -15.51 23.28
C LEU A 91 14.17 -16.40 24.00
N THR A 92 14.42 -17.62 23.51
CA THR A 92 15.41 -18.54 24.11
C THR A 92 16.86 -18.08 23.93
N GLN A 93 17.12 -17.11 23.06
CA GLN A 93 18.47 -16.59 22.79
C GLN A 93 18.85 -15.38 23.65
N ILE A 94 17.91 -14.87 24.46
CA ILE A 94 18.09 -13.67 25.30
C ILE A 94 18.18 -14.05 26.79
N SER A 95 17.91 -15.31 27.14
CA SER A 95 18.06 -15.88 28.50
C SER A 95 19.42 -16.51 28.71
#